data_AF-A0A5N4EY34-F1
#
_entry.id   AF-A0A5N4EY34-F1
#
_cell.length_a   1.000
_cell.length_b   1.000
_cell.length_c   1.000
_cell.angle_alpha   90.00
_cell.angle_beta   90.00
_cell.angle_gamma   90.00
#
_symmetry.space_group_name_H-M   'P 1'
#
loop_
_entity.id
_entity.type
_entity.pdbx_description
1 polymer ?
#
loop_
_entity_poly.entity_id
_entity_poly.type
_entity_poly.pdbx_seq_one_letter_code
_entity_poly.pdbx_strand_id
1 'polypeptide(L)'
;MGEFAVSFELSGQFFNEEGNPAPYIHIAHALEQAFNFTFGDAHKSKERVFKRKPYNLTKALDYLKNLIVRESRKKKMKKDDFVNR
;
A
#
# COMPACT_ATOMS: atom_id res chain seq x y z
N MET A 1 -5.08 -0.88 5.51
CA MET A 1 -4.94 -1.14 4.07
C MET A 1 -5.50 -0.02 3.21
N GLY A 2 -6.68 0.55 3.50
CA GLY A 2 -7.24 1.65 2.69
C GLY A 2 -6.30 2.85 2.46
N GLU A 3 -5.29 3.02 3.32
CA GLU A 3 -4.22 4.00 3.19
C GLU A 3 -3.47 3.89 1.85
N PHE A 4 -3.23 2.68 1.33
CA PHE A 4 -2.55 2.50 0.05
C PHE A 4 -3.39 3.00 -1.12
N ALA A 5 -4.65 2.58 -1.19
CA ALA A 5 -5.56 3.00 -2.25
C ALA A 5 -5.80 4.52 -2.20
N VAL A 6 -5.94 5.10 -1.01
CA VAL A 6 -6.07 6.56 -0.83
C VAL A 6 -4.78 7.29 -1.21
N SER A 7 -3.61 6.74 -0.88
CA SER A 7 -2.33 7.37 -1.27
C SER A 7 -2.13 7.38 -2.79
N PHE A 8 -2.58 6.32 -3.47
CA PHE A 8 -2.49 6.20 -4.93
C PHE A 8 -3.49 7.11 -5.64
N GLU A 9 -4.70 7.24 -5.09
CA GLU A 9 -5.67 8.22 -5.59
C GLU A 9 -5.15 9.66 -5.43
N LEU A 10 -4.61 10.00 -4.26
CA LEU A 10 -4.11 11.35 -3.97
C LEU A 10 -2.80 11.69 -4.70
N SER A 11 -2.03 10.70 -5.16
CA SER A 11 -0.82 10.98 -5.94
C SER A 11 -1.16 11.57 -7.32
N GLY A 12 -2.37 11.33 -7.84
CA GLY A 12 -2.79 11.80 -9.15
C GLY A 12 -1.96 11.22 -10.30
N GLN A 13 -1.29 10.07 -10.09
CA GLN A 13 -0.38 9.47 -11.07
C GLN A 13 -1.02 8.36 -11.90
N PHE A 14 -2.25 7.96 -11.58
CA PHE A 14 -2.96 6.90 -12.26
C PHE A 14 -4.06 7.49 -13.14
N PHE A 15 -4.01 7.16 -14.43
CA PHE A 15 -4.94 7.64 -15.43
C PHE A 15 -5.56 6.46 -16.18
N ASN A 16 -6.77 6.64 -16.68
CA ASN A 16 -7.37 5.71 -17.62
C ASN A 16 -6.77 5.90 -19.02
N GLU A 17 -7.16 5.04 -19.96
CA GLU A 17 -6.69 5.09 -21.35
C GLU A 17 -7.06 6.41 -22.06
N GLU A 18 -8.05 7.14 -21.54
CA GLU A 18 -8.51 8.44 -22.05
C GLU A 18 -7.75 9.63 -21.43
N GLY A 19 -6.83 9.38 -20.49
CA GLY A 19 -6.08 10.42 -19.77
C GLY A 19 -6.81 11.05 -18.58
N ASN A 20 -7.98 10.53 -18.20
CA ASN A 20 -8.72 10.96 -17.01
C ASN A 20 -8.18 10.27 -15.74
N PRO A 21 -8.18 10.94 -14.57
CA PRO A 21 -7.75 10.31 -13.31
C PRO A 21 -8.49 9.00 -13.02
N ALA A 22 -7.74 7.98 -12.63
CA ALA A 22 -8.30 6.66 -12.36
C ALA A 22 -9.26 6.72 -11.15
N PRO A 23 -10.50 6.20 -11.27
CA PRO A 23 -11.41 6.10 -10.15
C PRO A 23 -10.82 5.27 -9.00
N TYR A 24 -11.06 5.71 -7.76
CA TYR A 24 -10.59 5.03 -6.54
C TYR A 24 -10.92 3.53 -6.50
N ILE A 25 -12.11 3.14 -6.99
CA ILE A 25 -12.53 1.74 -6.97
C ILE A 25 -11.66 0.85 -7.87
N HIS A 26 -11.18 1.38 -9.01
CA HIS A 26 -10.28 0.66 -9.90
C HIS A 26 -8.90 0.50 -9.26
N ILE A 27 -8.40 1.54 -8.59
CA ILE A 27 -7.15 1.48 -7.83
C ILE A 27 -7.27 0.43 -6.71
N ALA A 28 -8.38 0.42 -5.99
CA ALA A 28 -8.63 -0.56 -4.92
C ALA A 28 -8.65 -2.00 -5.48
N HIS A 29 -9.42 -2.27 -6.53
CA HIS A 29 -9.46 -3.61 -7.14
C HIS A 29 -8.11 -4.06 -7.68
N ALA A 30 -7.35 -3.18 -8.34
CA ALA A 30 -6.01 -3.50 -8.82
C ALA A 30 -5.07 -3.89 -7.67
N LEU A 31 -5.16 -3.21 -6.52
CA LEU A 31 -4.40 -3.54 -5.33
C LEU A 31 -4.84 -4.87 -4.70
N GLU A 32 -6.14 -5.19 -4.68
CA GLU A 32 -6.63 -6.49 -4.21
C GLU A 32 -6.04 -7.64 -5.03
N GLN A 33 -6.06 -7.50 -6.35
CA GLN A 33 -5.49 -8.48 -7.28
C GLN A 33 -3.97 -8.60 -7.13
N ALA A 34 -3.26 -7.47 -7.05
CA ALA A 34 -1.80 -7.47 -6.99
C ALA A 34 -1.24 -8.11 -5.70
N PHE A 35 -1.96 -7.96 -4.59
CA PHE A 35 -1.50 -8.39 -3.27
C PHE A 35 -2.33 -9.53 -2.66
N ASN A 36 -3.30 -10.07 -3.41
CA ASN A 36 -4.17 -11.18 -3.00
C ASN A 36 -4.84 -10.97 -1.63
N PHE A 37 -5.44 -9.79 -1.42
CA PHE A 37 -6.24 -9.48 -0.23
C PHE A 37 -7.51 -8.70 -0.62
N THR A 38 -8.47 -8.55 0.30
CA THR A 38 -9.66 -7.73 0.07
C THR A 38 -9.77 -6.52 1.02
N PHE A 39 -10.19 -5.37 0.51
CA PHE A 39 -10.58 -4.18 1.28
C PHE A 39 -12.02 -4.26 1.80
N GLY A 40 -12.84 -5.20 1.30
CA GLY A 40 -14.29 -5.23 1.53
C GLY A 40 -14.96 -4.00 0.92
N ASP A 41 -15.70 -3.24 1.72
CA ASP A 41 -16.23 -1.94 1.29
C ASP A 41 -15.10 -0.91 1.21
N ALA A 42 -14.61 -0.68 -0.01
CA ALA A 42 -13.49 0.20 -0.29
C ALA A 42 -13.76 1.65 0.14
N HIS A 43 -14.99 2.15 0.01
CA HIS A 43 -15.36 3.51 0.41
C HIS A 43 -15.45 3.66 1.93
N LYS A 44 -16.01 2.68 2.65
CA LYS A 44 -15.91 2.65 4.12
C LYS A 44 -14.46 2.51 4.58
N SER A 45 -13.64 1.79 3.83
CA SER A 45 -12.20 1.70 4.10
C SER A 45 -11.51 3.06 3.99
N LYS A 46 -11.81 3.81 2.93
CA LYS A 46 -11.37 5.20 2.74
C LYS A 46 -11.84 6.11 3.87
N GLU A 47 -13.12 6.08 4.21
CA GLU A 47 -13.69 6.88 5.30
C GLU A 47 -13.04 6.56 6.65
N ARG A 48 -12.77 5.28 6.94
CA ARG A 48 -12.04 4.86 8.14
C ARG A 48 -10.62 5.43 8.20
N VAL A 49 -9.95 5.64 7.07
CA VAL A 49 -8.63 6.27 7.03
C VAL A 49 -8.73 7.72 7.49
N PHE A 50 -9.69 8.48 6.95
CA PHE A 50 -9.88 9.89 7.32
C PHE A 50 -10.42 10.09 8.73
N LYS A 51 -11.22 9.15 9.26
CA LYS A 51 -11.78 9.22 10.62
C LYS A 51 -10.79 8.77 11.72
N ARG A 52 -9.61 8.26 11.38
CA ARG A 52 -8.63 7.83 12.38
C ARG A 52 -8.01 9.03 13.10
N LYS A 53 -7.80 8.90 14.41
CA LYS A 53 -7.00 9.86 15.18
C LYS A 53 -5.61 10.01 14.52
N PRO A 54 -5.04 11.23 14.41
CA PRO A 54 -3.76 11.49 13.73
C PRO A 54 -2.62 10.56 14.16
N TYR A 55 -2.58 10.18 15.44
CA TYR A 55 -1.61 9.24 16.02
C TYR A 55 -1.59 7.85 15.35
N ASN A 56 -2.74 7.37 14.84
CA ASN A 56 -2.83 6.07 14.18
C ASN A 56 -2.47 6.12 12.68
N LEU A 57 -2.40 7.32 12.09
CA LEU A 57 -2.03 7.51 10.68
C LEU A 57 -0.52 7.28 10.49
N THR A 58 0.29 7.84 11.39
CA THR A 58 1.76 7.66 11.39
C THR A 58 2.16 6.23 11.71
N LYS A 59 1.38 5.54 12.54
CA LYS A 59 1.66 4.14 12.94
C LYS A 59 1.65 3.15 11.77
N ALA A 60 0.78 3.37 10.78
CA ALA A 60 0.75 2.55 9.56
C ALA A 60 1.97 2.79 8.66
N LEU A 61 2.38 4.05 8.52
CA LEU A 61 3.58 4.44 7.77
C LEU A 61 4.86 3.91 8.44
N ASP A 62 4.94 4.01 9.77
CA ASP A 62 6.06 3.47 10.56
C ASP A 62 6.14 1.94 10.44
N TYR A 63 4.99 1.25 10.47
CA TYR A 63 4.95 -0.19 10.27
C TYR A 63 5.48 -0.58 8.88
N LEU A 64 5.06 0.13 7.83
CA LEU A 64 5.51 -0.14 6.46
C LEU A 64 7.02 0.11 6.30
N LYS A 65 7.54 1.22 6.85
CA LYS A 65 8.98 1.51 6.87
C LYS A 65 9.75 0.36 7.50
N ASN A 66 9.30 -0.11 8.66
CA ASN A 66 9.94 -1.22 9.38
C ASN A 66 9.87 -2.53 8.59
N LEU A 67 8.76 -2.79 7.90
CA LEU A 67 8.59 -3.97 7.05
C LEU A 67 9.58 -3.96 5.88
N ILE A 68 9.71 -2.83 5.16
CA ILE A 68 10.65 -2.67 4.04
C ILE A 68 12.09 -2.88 4.52
N VAL A 69 12.48 -2.28 5.65
CA VAL A 69 13.81 -2.44 6.23
C VAL A 69 14.07 -3.91 6.59
N ARG A 70 13.10 -4.59 7.20
CA ARG A 70 13.22 -6.00 7.59
C ARG A 70 13.42 -6.92 6.39
N GLU A 71 12.62 -6.76 5.34
CA GLU A 71 12.74 -7.57 4.13
C GLU A 71 14.04 -7.27 3.36
N SER A 72 14.48 -6.01 3.32
CA SER A 72 15.79 -5.66 2.75
C SER A 72 16.95 -6.36 3.48
N ARG A 73 16.93 -6.37 4.83
CA ARG A 73 17.94 -7.08 5.64
C ARG A 73 17.91 -8.60 5.40
N LYS A 74 16.73 -9.22 5.38
CA LYS A 74 16.60 -10.65 5.07
C LYS A 74 17.19 -11.02 3.71
N LYS A 75 16.93 -10.21 2.68
CA LYS A 75 17.49 -10.44 1.34
C LYS A 75 19.02 -10.33 1.32
N LYS A 76 19.62 -9.43 2.11
CA LYS A 76 21.08 -9.35 2.27
C LYS A 76 21.65 -10.60 2.94
N MET A 77 21.09 -11.03 4.07
CA MET A 77 21.55 -12.23 4.77
C MET A 77 21.48 -13.49 3.90
N LYS A 78 20.38 -13.69 3.16
CA LYS A 78 20.26 -14.81 2.21
C LYS A 78 21.30 -14.77 1.09
N LYS A 79 21.74 -13.58 0.67
CA LYS A 79 22.77 -13.41 -0.36
C LYS A 79 24.15 -13.75 0.21
N ASP A 80 24.43 -13.32 1.44
CA ASP A 80 25.70 -13.60 2.12
C ASP A 80 25.86 -15.11 2.44
N ASP A 81 24.77 -15.80 2.80
CA ASP A 81 24.75 -17.26 3.00
C ASP A 81 24.98 -18.04 1.70
N PHE A 82 24.58 -17.49 0.55
CA PHE A 82 24.77 -18.12 -0.76
C PHE A 82 26.19 -17.90 -1.32
N VAL A 83 26.84 -16.80 -0.94
CA VAL A 83 28.22 -16.47 -1.33
C VAL A 83 29.26 -17.23 -0.49
N ASN A 84 28.93 -17.59 0.75
CA ASN A 84 29.81 -18.34 1.66
C ASN A 84 29.67 -19.88 1.59
N ARG A 85 29.01 -20.40 0.55
CA ARG A 85 28.80 -21.85 0.30
C ARG A 85 29.51 -22.27 -0.97
#